data_AF-A0A7W0VHL7-F1
#
_entry.id   AF-A0A7W0VHL7-F1
#
_cell.length_a   1.000
_cell.length_b   1.000
_cell.length_c   1.000
_cell.angle_alpha   90.00
_cell.angle_beta   90.00
_cell.angle_gamma   90.00
#
_symmetry.space_group_name_H-M   'P 1'
#
loop_
_entity.id
_entity.type
_entity.pdbx_description
1 polymer ?
#
loop_
_entity_poly.entity_id
_entity_poly.type
_entity_poly.pdbx_seq_one_letter_code
_entity_poly.pdbx_strand_id
1 'polypeptide(L)'
;MRCGQPERCAARQTASMKRAWLIALLVACGGAQATTTIRSPQDYEQVVVSVVDRVIEIFKDGGINCNMISGDLRALNGSQKVDAARMWRRDHPESNETIKKVISGRKAELEKVMGPASRQCEGPIKGLVTELTE
;
A
#
# COMPACT_ATOMS: atom_id res chain seq x y z
N MET A 1 3.74 -13.73 -68.37
CA MET A 1 4.80 -13.38 -67.42
C MET A 1 4.27 -12.25 -66.53
N ARG A 2 4.41 -12.38 -65.21
CA ARG A 2 3.76 -11.52 -64.20
C ARG A 2 4.15 -10.05 -64.38
N CYS A 3 3.16 -9.17 -64.35
CA CYS A 3 3.31 -7.72 -64.39
C CYS A 3 4.14 -7.23 -63.20
N GLY A 4 5.31 -6.69 -63.51
CA GLY A 4 6.08 -5.84 -62.61
C GLY A 4 5.48 -4.44 -62.58
N GLN A 5 5.26 -3.96 -61.36
CA GLN A 5 4.99 -2.58 -60.93
C GLN A 5 3.90 -1.77 -61.66
N PRO A 6 2.89 -1.35 -60.87
CA PRO A 6 2.24 -0.07 -61.07
C PRO A 6 2.43 0.78 -59.81
N GLU A 7 3.60 1.42 -59.68
CA GLU A 7 3.65 2.67 -58.93
C GLU A 7 2.95 3.73 -59.78
N ARG A 8 1.93 4.37 -59.19
CA ARG A 8 1.20 5.56 -59.69
C ARG A 8 0.02 5.27 -60.63
N CYS A 9 -1.09 4.83 -60.03
CA CYS A 9 -2.41 5.27 -60.47
C CYS A 9 -3.25 5.70 -59.26
N ALA A 10 -3.74 6.94 -59.35
CA ALA A 10 -4.88 7.50 -58.62
C ALA A 10 -4.75 7.71 -57.09
N ALA A 11 -4.28 8.91 -56.76
CA ALA A 11 -4.70 9.59 -55.54
C ALA A 11 -6.20 9.93 -55.62
N ARG A 12 -6.97 9.57 -54.59
CA ARG A 12 -7.90 10.43 -53.81
C ARG A 12 -9.02 9.60 -53.19
N GLN A 13 -9.39 10.03 -51.97
CA GLN A 13 -10.57 9.63 -51.19
C GLN A 13 -10.40 8.27 -50.51
N THR A 14 -10.35 8.11 -49.19
CA THR A 14 -10.87 8.93 -48.08
C THR A 14 -9.97 8.72 -46.87
N ALA A 15 -9.48 9.83 -46.33
CA ALA A 15 -8.76 9.91 -45.08
C ALA A 15 -9.73 9.66 -43.90
N SER A 16 -10.14 8.42 -43.64
CA SER A 16 -11.07 8.12 -42.52
C SER A 16 -11.01 6.68 -41.99
N MET A 17 -9.88 5.98 -42.06
CA MET A 17 -9.73 4.65 -41.45
C MET A 17 -8.35 4.43 -40.81
N LYS A 18 -7.92 5.33 -39.92
CA LYS A 18 -6.72 5.10 -39.07
C LYS A 18 -6.85 5.65 -37.65
N ARG A 19 -8.06 5.71 -37.09
CA ARG A 19 -8.29 6.22 -35.72
C ARG A 19 -9.34 5.41 -34.92
N ALA A 20 -9.35 4.09 -35.07
CA ALA A 20 -10.26 3.23 -34.30
C ALA A 20 -9.56 2.05 -33.60
N TRP A 21 -8.23 2.13 -33.38
CA TRP A 21 -7.47 1.06 -32.69
C TRP A 21 -6.48 1.57 -31.63
N LEU A 22 -6.74 2.75 -31.05
CA LEU A 22 -5.93 3.32 -29.96
C LEU A 22 -6.79 3.90 -28.81
N ILE A 23 -8.02 3.39 -28.63
CA ILE A 23 -8.86 3.71 -27.46
C ILE A 23 -9.49 2.40 -26.95
N ALA A 24 -8.66 1.41 -26.64
CA ALA A 24 -9.10 0.19 -25.96
C ALA A 24 -8.09 -0.30 -24.89
N LEU A 25 -7.16 0.57 -24.49
CA LEU A 25 -6.16 0.28 -23.44
C LEU A 25 -6.11 1.36 -22.34
N LEU A 26 -7.09 2.28 -22.32
CA LEU A 26 -7.20 3.32 -21.29
C LEU A 26 -8.31 3.07 -20.26
N VAL A 27 -8.87 1.85 -20.22
CA VAL A 27 -9.86 1.43 -19.21
C VAL A 27 -9.37 0.19 -18.46
N ALA A 28 -8.15 0.27 -17.91
CA ALA A 28 -7.66 -0.68 -16.90
C ALA A 28 -6.63 -0.08 -15.92
N CYS A 29 -6.42 1.25 -15.95
CA CYS A 29 -5.69 1.98 -14.90
C CYS A 29 -6.65 2.80 -14.01
N GLY A 30 -7.93 2.41 -13.95
CA GLY A 30 -8.78 2.77 -12.81
C GLY A 30 -8.36 1.87 -11.67
N GLY A 31 -7.61 2.41 -10.72
CA GLY A 31 -6.89 1.67 -9.68
C GLY A 31 -7.77 0.66 -8.95
N ALA A 32 -7.75 -0.58 -9.41
CA ALA A 32 -7.97 -1.71 -8.55
C ALA A 32 -6.76 -1.72 -7.59
N GLN A 33 -6.88 -1.00 -6.48
CA GLN A 33 -6.02 -1.27 -5.33
C GLN A 33 -6.16 -2.77 -5.07
N ALA A 34 -5.11 -3.53 -5.35
CA ALA A 34 -5.13 -4.97 -5.18
C ALA A 34 -5.54 -5.27 -3.74
N THR A 35 -6.74 -5.82 -3.56
CA THR A 35 -7.27 -6.14 -2.24
C THR A 35 -6.28 -7.04 -1.53
N THR A 36 -5.70 -6.54 -0.43
CA THR A 36 -4.81 -7.36 0.39
C THR A 36 -5.64 -8.49 1.00
N THR A 37 -5.45 -9.71 0.50
CA THR A 37 -6.16 -10.90 0.99
C THR A 37 -5.17 -11.78 1.74
N ILE A 38 -5.43 -12.00 3.02
CA ILE A 38 -4.66 -12.93 3.86
C ILE A 38 -5.27 -14.32 3.69
N ARG A 39 -4.47 -15.29 3.25
CA ARG A 39 -4.95 -16.64 2.94
C ARG A 39 -4.38 -17.69 3.90
N SER A 40 -3.42 -17.30 4.72
CA SER A 40 -2.70 -18.20 5.63
C SER A 40 -2.18 -17.44 6.85
N PRO A 41 -1.86 -18.16 7.94
CA PRO A 41 -1.17 -17.56 9.09
C PRO A 41 0.16 -16.89 8.72
N GLN A 42 0.89 -17.42 7.73
CA GLN A 42 2.13 -16.84 7.26
C GLN A 42 1.91 -15.50 6.54
N ASP A 43 0.87 -15.41 5.70
CA ASP A 43 0.50 -14.14 5.06
C ASP A 43 0.11 -13.10 6.11
N TYR A 44 -0.60 -13.52 7.17
CA TYR A 44 -0.94 -12.65 8.29
C TYR A 44 0.30 -12.13 9.00
N GLU A 45 1.25 -13.00 9.36
CA GLU A 45 2.52 -12.61 9.98
C GLU A 45 3.28 -11.60 9.11
N GLN A 46 3.34 -11.82 7.79
CA GLN A 46 3.97 -10.88 6.85
C GLN A 46 3.26 -9.53 6.79
N VAL A 47 1.92 -9.51 6.81
CA VAL A 47 1.14 -8.27 6.85
C VAL A 47 1.42 -7.51 8.16
N VAL A 48 1.43 -8.20 9.30
CA VAL A 48 1.73 -7.58 10.60
C VAL A 48 3.16 -7.02 10.62
N VAL A 49 4.15 -7.77 10.15
CA VAL A 49 5.54 -7.30 9.99
C VAL A 49 5.58 -6.05 9.13
N SER A 50 4.90 -6.06 7.97
CA SER A 50 4.86 -4.90 7.06
C SER A 50 4.21 -3.68 7.70
N VAL A 51 3.17 -3.85 8.54
CA VAL A 51 2.53 -2.73 9.25
C VAL A 51 3.47 -2.16 10.30
N VAL A 52 4.12 -3.02 11.10
CA VAL A 52 5.07 -2.58 12.14
C VAL A 52 6.30 -1.89 11.53
N ASP A 53 6.87 -2.46 10.47
CA ASP A 53 8.00 -1.85 9.76
C ASP A 53 7.59 -0.49 9.16
N ARG A 54 6.35 -0.35 8.67
CA ARG A 54 5.84 0.94 8.20
C ARG A 54 5.67 1.96 9.33
N VAL A 55 5.21 1.55 10.52
CA VAL A 55 5.20 2.43 11.69
C VAL A 55 6.61 2.93 12.00
N ILE A 56 7.61 2.05 11.99
CA ILE A 56 9.01 2.42 12.20
C ILE A 56 9.49 3.45 11.17
N GLU A 57 9.20 3.22 9.89
CA GLU A 57 9.54 4.16 8.81
C GLU A 57 8.90 5.53 9.03
N ILE A 58 7.62 5.58 9.40
CA ILE A 58 6.91 6.84 9.65
C ILE A 58 7.62 7.67 10.74
N PHE A 59 8.07 7.02 11.82
CA PHE A 59 8.82 7.72 12.86
C PHE A 59 10.24 8.11 12.44
N LYS A 60 10.92 7.30 11.62
CA LYS A 60 12.24 7.63 11.07
C LYS A 60 12.16 8.84 10.13
N ASP A 61 11.19 8.86 9.23
CA ASP A 61 11.01 9.90 8.22
C ASP A 61 10.44 11.18 8.82
N GLY A 62 9.44 11.05 9.71
CA GLY A 62 8.80 12.17 10.37
C GLY A 62 9.65 12.81 11.47
N GLY A 63 10.55 12.05 12.11
CA GLY A 63 11.42 12.52 13.19
C GLY A 63 10.63 13.06 14.39
N ILE A 64 10.57 14.38 14.52
CA ILE A 64 9.78 15.10 15.55
C ILE A 64 8.61 15.90 14.98
N ASN A 65 8.35 15.80 13.67
CA ASN A 65 7.24 16.49 13.02
C ASN A 65 5.92 15.74 13.27
N CYS A 66 5.23 16.14 14.33
CA CYS A 66 4.00 15.48 14.79
C CYS A 66 2.88 15.43 13.74
N ASN A 67 2.78 16.45 12.88
CA ASN A 67 1.77 16.51 11.83
C ASN A 67 2.04 15.47 10.73
N MET A 68 3.30 15.33 10.34
CA MET A 68 3.72 14.32 9.36
C MET A 68 3.47 12.91 9.89
N ILE A 69 3.97 12.63 11.10
CA ILE A 69 3.79 11.33 11.75
C ILE A 69 2.29 11.01 11.91
N SER A 70 1.49 11.94 12.43
CA SER A 70 0.06 11.71 12.59
C SER A 70 -0.67 11.50 11.26
N GLY A 71 -0.31 12.25 10.22
CA GLY A 71 -0.87 12.09 8.88
C GLY A 71 -0.58 10.70 8.31
N ASP A 72 0.68 10.27 8.38
CA ASP A 72 1.09 8.97 7.84
C ASP A 72 0.56 7.79 8.66
N LEU A 73 0.51 7.91 9.99
CA LEU A 73 -0.12 6.89 10.84
C LEU A 73 -1.61 6.75 10.54
N ARG A 74 -2.33 7.85 10.29
CA ARG A 74 -3.75 7.79 9.88
C ARG A 74 -3.90 7.14 8.51
N ALA A 75 -3.02 7.48 7.56
CA ALA A 75 -3.03 6.86 6.24
C ALA A 75 -2.76 5.34 6.32
N LEU A 76 -1.85 4.92 7.21
CA LEU A 76 -1.58 3.51 7.49
C LEU A 76 -2.79 2.83 8.16
N ASN A 77 -3.39 3.47 9.16
CA ASN A 77 -4.56 2.94 9.89
C ASN A 77 -5.78 2.73 8.97
N GLY A 78 -5.96 3.59 7.97
CA GLY A 78 -6.98 3.45 6.92
C GLY A 78 -6.56 2.61 5.72
N SER A 79 -5.44 1.87 5.81
CA SER A 79 -4.96 1.06 4.68
C SER A 79 -5.63 -0.31 4.63
N GLN A 80 -5.77 -0.85 3.41
CA GLN A 80 -6.31 -2.18 3.18
C GLN A 80 -5.54 -3.30 3.92
N LYS A 81 -4.26 -3.10 4.20
CA LYS A 81 -3.44 -4.06 4.97
C LYS A 81 -3.91 -4.16 6.41
N VAL A 82 -4.15 -3.01 7.06
CA VAL A 82 -4.64 -2.95 8.44
C VAL A 82 -6.07 -3.50 8.52
N ASP A 83 -6.92 -3.17 7.53
CA ASP A 83 -8.27 -3.73 7.47
C ASP A 83 -8.27 -5.25 7.28
N ALA A 84 -7.45 -5.78 6.37
CA ALA A 84 -7.31 -7.22 6.17
C ALA A 84 -6.81 -7.92 7.44
N ALA A 85 -5.81 -7.35 8.12
CA ALA A 85 -5.29 -7.90 9.38
C ALA A 85 -6.37 -7.90 10.49
N ARG A 86 -7.17 -6.81 10.60
CA ARG A 86 -8.28 -6.72 11.56
C ARG A 86 -9.37 -7.75 11.28
N MET A 87 -9.71 -7.95 10.01
CA MET A 87 -10.67 -8.99 9.60
C MET A 87 -10.14 -10.38 9.96
N TRP A 88 -8.91 -10.70 9.58
CA TRP A 88 -8.30 -11.99 9.89
C TRP A 88 -8.26 -12.27 11.39
N ARG A 89 -7.84 -11.29 12.20
CA ARG A 89 -7.76 -11.40 13.66
C ARG A 89 -9.11 -11.66 14.32
N ARG A 90 -10.19 -11.10 13.77
CA ARG A 90 -11.55 -11.35 14.25
C ARG A 90 -11.93 -12.82 14.12
N ASP A 91 -11.56 -13.42 13.00
CA ASP A 91 -11.89 -14.82 12.69
C ASP A 91 -10.87 -15.81 13.31
N HIS A 92 -9.67 -15.34 13.67
CA HIS A 92 -8.55 -16.13 14.18
C HIS A 92 -7.92 -15.47 15.42
N PRO A 93 -8.56 -15.56 16.61
CA PRO A 93 -8.10 -14.87 17.82
C PRO A 93 -6.71 -15.31 18.32
N GLU A 94 -6.24 -16.50 17.95
CA GLU A 94 -4.86 -16.97 18.19
C GLU A 94 -3.80 -16.08 17.53
N SER A 95 -4.19 -15.31 16.51
CA SER A 95 -3.34 -14.35 15.80
C SER A 95 -2.87 -13.18 16.68
N ASN A 96 -3.45 -13.00 17.87
CA ASN A 96 -2.98 -12.03 18.88
C ASN A 96 -1.56 -12.34 19.34
N GLU A 97 -1.20 -13.63 19.46
CA GLU A 97 0.16 -14.01 19.85
C GLU A 97 1.18 -13.69 18.75
N THR A 98 0.78 -13.79 17.47
CA THR A 98 1.60 -13.37 16.33
C THR A 98 1.88 -11.87 16.38
N ILE A 99 0.87 -11.03 16.64
CA ILE A 99 1.06 -9.58 16.81
C ILE A 99 2.07 -9.30 17.93
N LYS A 100 1.85 -9.88 19.12
CA LYS A 100 2.74 -9.71 20.27
C LYS A 100 4.18 -10.14 19.95
N LYS A 101 4.35 -11.27 19.27
CA LYS A 101 5.67 -11.80 18.89
C LYS A 101 6.39 -10.84 17.95
N VAL A 102 5.72 -10.37 16.90
CA VAL A 102 6.31 -9.44 15.91
C VAL A 102 6.71 -8.12 16.58
N ILE A 103 5.83 -7.54 17.39
CA ILE A 103 6.12 -6.28 18.08
C ILE A 103 7.23 -6.46 19.11
N SER A 104 7.22 -7.54 19.87
CA SER A 104 8.29 -7.84 20.84
C SER A 104 9.65 -7.96 20.13
N GLY A 105 9.68 -8.58 18.94
CA GLY A 105 10.88 -8.66 18.11
C GLY A 105 11.35 -7.33 17.53
N ARG A 106 10.46 -6.33 17.42
CA ARG A 106 10.75 -4.98 16.91
C ARG A 106 10.78 -3.91 18.01
N LYS A 107 10.56 -4.28 19.27
CA LYS A 107 10.36 -3.36 20.39
C LYS A 107 11.49 -2.35 20.56
N ALA A 108 12.74 -2.83 20.56
CA ALA A 108 13.91 -1.96 20.72
C ALA A 108 14.03 -0.93 19.59
N GLU A 109 13.66 -1.31 18.36
CA GLU A 109 13.68 -0.41 17.22
C GLU A 109 12.54 0.61 17.30
N LEU A 110 11.31 0.16 17.61
CA LEU A 110 10.16 1.03 17.86
C LEU A 110 10.47 2.06 18.94
N GLU A 111 10.99 1.64 20.10
CA GLU A 111 11.36 2.55 21.21
C GLU A 111 12.43 3.57 20.78
N LYS A 112 13.43 3.13 20.01
CA LYS A 112 14.49 4.01 19.50
C LYS A 112 13.94 5.08 18.56
N VAL A 113 13.08 4.73 17.61
CA VAL A 113 12.57 5.68 16.60
C VAL A 113 11.43 6.54 17.15
N MET A 114 10.60 6.00 18.04
CA MET A 114 9.50 6.71 18.66
C MET A 114 9.97 7.66 19.77
N GLY A 115 11.08 7.36 20.46
CA GLY A 115 11.55 8.12 21.63
C GLY A 115 11.68 9.65 21.44
N PRO A 116 12.15 10.15 20.30
CA PRO A 116 12.14 11.60 20.01
C PRO A 116 10.72 12.16 19.86
N ALA A 117 9.87 11.51 19.06
CA ALA A 117 8.50 11.96 18.81
C ALA A 117 7.61 11.84 20.04
N SER A 118 7.74 10.78 20.84
CA SER A 118 6.92 10.56 22.04
C SER A 118 7.11 11.63 23.12
N ARG A 119 8.26 12.31 23.10
CA ARG A 119 8.56 13.44 23.99
C ARG A 119 7.99 14.78 23.51
N GLN A 120 7.68 14.91 22.22
CA GLN A 120 7.28 16.18 21.60
C GLN A 120 5.85 16.17 21.06
N CYS A 121 5.35 15.00 20.69
CA CYS A 121 4.05 14.78 20.09
C CYS A 121 3.17 14.07 21.10
N GLU A 122 2.56 14.84 22.01
CA GLU A 122 1.62 14.31 23.00
C GLU A 122 0.41 13.65 22.31
N GLY A 123 -0.37 12.85 23.07
CA GLY A 123 -1.76 12.46 22.79
C GLY A 123 -2.03 11.65 21.50
N PRO A 124 -2.34 12.28 20.34
CA PRO A 124 -2.90 11.58 19.18
C PRO A 124 -1.99 10.53 18.56
N ILE A 125 -0.66 10.70 18.65
CA ILE A 125 0.30 9.75 18.07
C ILE A 125 0.33 8.45 18.87
N LYS A 126 0.26 8.53 20.19
CA LYS A 126 0.29 7.36 21.06
C LYS A 126 -0.92 6.45 20.82
N GLY A 127 -2.12 7.03 20.70
CA GLY A 127 -3.34 6.27 20.42
C GLY A 127 -3.29 5.55 19.07
N LEU A 128 -2.84 6.24 18.01
CA LEU A 128 -2.71 5.63 16.69
C LEU A 128 -1.68 4.51 16.63
N VAL A 129 -0.55 4.65 17.33
CA VAL A 129 0.43 3.56 17.41
C VAL A 129 -0.16 2.37 18.16
N THR A 130 -0.77 2.59 19.32
CA THR A 130 -1.45 1.54 20.08
C THR A 130 -2.48 0.79 19.22
N GLU A 131 -3.33 1.49 18.46
CA GLU A 131 -4.30 0.85 17.55
C GLU A 131 -3.69 0.02 16.42
N LEU A 132 -2.47 0.37 16.00
CA LEU A 132 -1.73 -0.33 14.94
C LEU A 132 -0.90 -1.50 15.49
N THR A 133 -0.65 -1.52 16.81
CA THR A 133 0.22 -2.49 17.48
C THR A 133 -0.48 -3.33 18.55
N GLU A 134 -1.79 -3.21 18.75
CA GLU A 134 -2.56 -4.00 19.74
C GLU A 134 -3.84 -4.59 19.13
#